data_AF-A0A965WRY0-F1
#
_entry.id   AF-A0A965WRY0-F1
#
_cell.length_a   1.000
_cell.length_b   1.000
_cell.length_c   1.000
_cell.angle_alpha   90.00
_cell.angle_beta   90.00
_cell.angle_gamma   90.00
#
_symmetry.space_group_name_H-M   'P 1'
#
loop_
_entity.id
_entity.type
_entity.pdbx_description
1 polymer ?
#
loop_
_entity_poly.entity_id
_entity_poly.type
_entity_poly.pdbx_seq_one_letter_code
_entity_poly.pdbx_strand_id
1 'polypeptide(L)'
;YTDDSYEVVFKSLHDKLRAGIVKRLDADAPLGFLLSGGLDSSLVCAVAAETLKKPIRTFSVGMNEDAIDLKYAKEVAEYIGSEHTEIYINKDLVLDNIEHVVKILETYDITTIRASMGMYLICKAIHEQTDVRVLLTGEISDEIFGYKYTDFAPTPQAFQEEAQKRLRELYMYDVLRADRCISANSIEARVPFGDIDFVKYAMSIDPAKKVNIYKMGKYIIRKAFDNGKYLPQSILYREKAAFSDAVGHSMVDYIKAYAESKYTDEEFKTLSEKYAYHAKPFTKESLMYREIFEKYYPGLAGMVVDYWMPNKSWEGCNVNDPSARALKNYGASGV
;
A
#
# COMPACT_ATOMS: atom_id res chain seq x y z
N TYR A 1 -0.43 15.81 22.43
CA TYR A 1 -1.33 14.70 22.07
C TYR A 1 -2.69 14.93 22.73
N THR A 2 -3.75 14.28 22.29
CA THR A 2 -5.04 14.28 23.00
C THR A 2 -4.96 13.37 24.23
N ASP A 3 -5.66 13.73 25.29
CA ASP A 3 -5.79 12.97 26.55
C ASP A 3 -7.01 12.03 26.54
N ASP A 4 -7.59 11.79 25.37
CA ASP A 4 -8.76 10.93 25.17
C ASP A 4 -8.55 9.50 25.71
N SER A 5 -9.61 8.95 26.34
CA SER A 5 -9.67 7.54 26.72
C SER A 5 -9.73 6.63 25.49
N TYR A 6 -9.48 5.33 25.66
CA TYR A 6 -9.57 4.37 24.55
C TYR A 6 -10.96 4.37 23.90
N GLU A 7 -12.02 4.48 24.68
CA GLU A 7 -13.41 4.52 24.19
C GLU A 7 -13.64 5.74 23.29
N VAL A 8 -13.14 6.91 23.71
CA VAL A 8 -13.22 8.15 22.92
C VAL A 8 -12.38 8.04 21.66
N VAL A 9 -11.19 7.45 21.75
CA VAL A 9 -10.31 7.20 20.58
C VAL A 9 -11.01 6.29 19.56
N PHE A 10 -11.55 5.16 20.00
CA PHE A 10 -12.23 4.21 19.11
C PHE A 10 -13.43 4.85 18.42
N LYS A 11 -14.28 5.55 19.19
CA LYS A 11 -15.44 6.26 18.64
C LYS A 11 -15.03 7.34 17.64
N SER A 12 -14.03 8.14 17.98
CA SER A 12 -13.58 9.24 17.13
C SER A 12 -12.91 8.75 15.85
N LEU A 13 -12.10 7.69 15.91
CA LEU A 13 -11.53 7.04 14.72
C LEU A 13 -12.62 6.48 13.81
N HIS A 14 -13.60 5.78 14.37
CA HIS A 14 -14.74 5.24 13.64
C HIS A 14 -15.51 6.36 12.92
N ASP A 15 -15.95 7.37 13.69
CA ASP A 15 -16.84 8.42 13.17
C ASP A 15 -16.14 9.27 12.11
N LYS A 16 -14.86 9.62 12.33
CA LYS A 16 -14.08 10.45 11.40
C LYS A 16 -13.70 9.68 10.13
N LEU A 17 -13.29 8.41 10.23
CA LEU A 17 -13.01 7.60 9.03
C LEU A 17 -14.29 7.41 8.23
N ARG A 18 -15.40 7.08 8.91
CA ARG A 18 -16.71 6.95 8.26
C ARG A 18 -17.09 8.25 7.54
N ALA A 19 -16.99 9.40 8.20
CA ALA A 19 -17.28 10.69 7.57
C ALA A 19 -16.36 10.97 6.36
N GLY A 20 -15.07 10.65 6.47
CA GLY A 20 -14.10 10.75 5.39
C GLY A 20 -14.42 9.87 4.17
N ILE A 21 -14.95 8.66 4.40
CA ILE A 21 -15.42 7.76 3.34
C ILE A 21 -16.71 8.30 2.72
N VAL A 22 -17.73 8.58 3.54
CA VAL A 22 -19.07 8.97 3.07
C VAL A 22 -19.02 10.21 2.17
N LYS A 23 -18.24 11.23 2.54
CA LYS A 23 -18.12 12.45 1.72
C LYS A 23 -17.40 12.24 0.38
N ARG A 24 -16.72 11.09 0.21
CA ARG A 24 -16.04 10.67 -1.02
C ARG A 24 -16.88 9.67 -1.83
N LEU A 25 -18.12 9.37 -1.42
CA LEU A 25 -19.05 8.57 -2.20
C LEU A 25 -19.90 9.41 -3.16
N ASP A 26 -19.84 10.74 -3.06
CA ASP A 26 -20.55 11.64 -3.96
C ASP A 26 -19.82 11.74 -5.30
N ALA A 27 -20.41 11.23 -6.37
CA ALA A 27 -19.83 11.20 -7.70
C ALA A 27 -20.91 11.10 -8.78
N ASP A 28 -20.75 11.90 -9.85
CA ASP A 28 -21.59 11.82 -11.05
C ASP A 28 -21.21 10.66 -11.98
N ALA A 29 -20.06 10.04 -11.75
CA ALA A 29 -19.54 8.92 -12.52
C ALA A 29 -19.53 7.60 -11.71
N PRO A 30 -19.54 6.43 -12.36
CA PRO A 30 -19.58 5.16 -11.66
C PRO A 30 -18.37 4.95 -10.73
N LEU A 31 -18.67 4.65 -9.47
CA LEU A 31 -17.69 4.33 -8.43
C LEU A 31 -17.25 2.86 -8.51
N GLY A 32 -15.99 2.63 -8.21
CA GLY A 32 -15.43 1.33 -7.87
C GLY A 32 -14.51 1.42 -6.65
N PHE A 33 -14.13 0.26 -6.14
CA PHE A 33 -13.34 0.13 -4.92
C PHE A 33 -12.25 -0.91 -5.11
N LEU A 34 -11.01 -0.56 -4.75
CA LEU A 34 -9.94 -1.54 -4.68
C LEU A 34 -10.10 -2.33 -3.37
N LEU A 35 -10.22 -3.65 -3.47
CA LEU A 35 -10.43 -4.56 -2.35
C LEU A 35 -9.34 -5.64 -2.35
N SER A 36 -8.37 -5.51 -1.45
CA SER A 36 -7.30 -6.51 -1.30
C SER A 36 -7.62 -7.60 -0.26
N GLY A 37 -8.70 -7.44 0.53
CA GLY A 37 -8.94 -8.30 1.70
C GLY A 37 -8.03 -7.99 2.90
N GLY A 38 -7.16 -6.97 2.78
CA GLY A 38 -6.47 -6.36 3.93
C GLY A 38 -7.41 -5.45 4.72
N LEU A 39 -7.05 -5.13 5.97
CA LEU A 39 -7.89 -4.33 6.87
C LEU A 39 -8.42 -3.04 6.22
N ASP A 40 -7.53 -2.27 5.60
CA ASP A 40 -7.80 -0.87 5.28
C ASP A 40 -8.74 -0.72 4.07
N SER A 41 -8.44 -1.43 2.99
CA SER A 41 -9.31 -1.51 1.82
C SER A 41 -10.68 -2.10 2.18
N SER A 42 -10.70 -3.12 3.05
CA SER A 42 -11.93 -3.75 3.53
C SER A 42 -12.78 -2.79 4.35
N LEU A 43 -12.19 -1.98 5.24
CA LEU A 43 -12.93 -0.96 5.99
C LEU A 43 -13.55 0.10 5.07
N VAL A 44 -12.82 0.55 4.03
CA VAL A 44 -13.36 1.48 3.03
C VAL A 44 -14.55 0.87 2.30
N CYS A 45 -14.42 -0.37 1.82
CA CYS A 45 -15.48 -1.07 1.10
C CYS A 45 -16.70 -1.32 2.00
N ALA A 46 -16.50 -1.78 3.23
CA ALA A 46 -17.58 -2.10 4.16
C ALA A 46 -18.41 -0.87 4.55
N VAL A 47 -17.76 0.26 4.85
CA VAL A 47 -18.47 1.51 5.14
C VAL A 47 -19.22 2.02 3.91
N ALA A 48 -18.63 1.90 2.71
CA ALA A 48 -19.27 2.30 1.48
C ALA A 48 -20.51 1.46 1.16
N ALA A 49 -20.42 0.12 1.28
CA ALA A 49 -21.52 -0.80 1.10
C ALA A 49 -22.67 -0.52 2.08
N GLU A 50 -22.32 -0.33 3.37
CA GLU A 50 -23.28 0.02 4.42
C GLU A 50 -24.02 1.34 4.13
N THR A 51 -23.28 2.34 3.62
CA THR A 51 -23.82 3.68 3.38
C THR A 51 -24.71 3.71 2.13
N LEU A 52 -24.25 3.11 1.03
CA LEU A 52 -24.93 3.20 -0.27
C LEU A 52 -26.16 2.28 -0.36
N LYS A 53 -26.24 1.24 0.47
CA LYS A 53 -27.35 0.27 0.51
C LYS A 53 -27.69 -0.34 -0.86
N LYS A 54 -26.66 -0.45 -1.72
CA LYS A 54 -26.67 -1.12 -3.01
C LYS A 54 -25.35 -1.86 -3.18
N PRO A 55 -25.29 -2.92 -3.99
CA PRO A 55 -24.04 -3.58 -4.32
C PRO A 55 -23.04 -2.56 -4.85
N ILE A 56 -21.87 -2.47 -4.21
CA ILE A 56 -20.73 -1.70 -4.70
C ILE A 56 -19.89 -2.58 -5.62
N ARG A 57 -19.12 -1.98 -6.53
CA ARG A 57 -18.24 -2.72 -7.44
C ARG A 57 -16.82 -2.76 -6.87
N THR A 58 -16.35 -3.96 -6.57
CA THR A 58 -15.04 -4.17 -5.93
C THR A 58 -14.11 -4.92 -6.87
N PHE A 59 -12.84 -4.54 -6.86
CA PHE A 59 -11.81 -5.10 -7.73
C PHE A 59 -10.61 -5.54 -6.92
N SER A 60 -10.13 -6.76 -7.18
CA SER A 60 -8.92 -7.31 -6.58
C SER A 60 -7.96 -7.77 -7.69
N VAL A 61 -6.67 -7.90 -7.38
CA VAL A 61 -5.66 -8.36 -8.33
C VAL A 61 -4.72 -9.35 -7.67
N GLY A 62 -4.35 -10.39 -8.41
CA GLY A 62 -3.42 -11.40 -7.96
C GLY A 62 -2.72 -12.12 -9.11
N MET A 63 -1.58 -12.72 -8.82
CA MET A 63 -0.88 -13.62 -9.73
C MET A 63 -1.70 -14.90 -9.95
N ASN A 64 -1.75 -15.37 -11.19
CA ASN A 64 -2.43 -16.61 -11.57
C ASN A 64 -1.98 -17.86 -10.79
N GLU A 65 -0.75 -17.88 -10.30
CA GLU A 65 -0.13 -19.04 -9.66
C GLU A 65 -0.27 -19.06 -8.14
N ASP A 66 -0.22 -17.89 -7.48
CA ASP A 66 -0.05 -17.78 -6.04
C ASP A 66 -0.72 -16.54 -5.42
N ALA A 67 -1.89 -16.15 -5.93
CA ALA A 67 -2.67 -15.04 -5.39
C ALA A 67 -3.17 -15.28 -3.95
N ILE A 68 -2.41 -14.83 -2.95
CA ILE A 68 -2.71 -15.00 -1.53
C ILE A 68 -3.96 -14.20 -1.12
N ASP A 69 -4.06 -12.95 -1.57
CA ASP A 69 -5.07 -12.01 -1.07
C ASP A 69 -6.45 -12.15 -1.70
N LEU A 70 -6.57 -12.77 -2.89
CA LEU A 70 -7.85 -12.93 -3.59
C LEU A 70 -8.89 -13.68 -2.74
N LYS A 71 -8.48 -14.71 -1.98
CA LYS A 71 -9.39 -15.46 -1.10
C LYS A 71 -10.01 -14.56 -0.01
N TYR A 72 -9.24 -13.62 0.52
CA TYR A 72 -9.70 -12.69 1.55
C TYR A 72 -10.52 -11.55 0.96
N ALA A 73 -10.13 -11.04 -0.22
CA ALA A 73 -10.93 -10.08 -0.96
C ALA A 73 -12.32 -10.64 -1.25
N LYS A 74 -12.38 -11.91 -1.67
CA LYS A 74 -13.63 -12.65 -1.89
C LYS A 74 -14.45 -12.83 -0.61
N GLU A 75 -13.84 -13.23 0.50
CA GLU A 75 -14.52 -13.33 1.80
C GLU A 75 -15.17 -12.00 2.21
N VAL A 76 -14.45 -10.88 2.04
CA VAL A 76 -14.99 -9.54 2.33
C VAL A 76 -16.11 -9.18 1.35
N ALA A 77 -15.91 -9.45 0.06
CA ALA A 77 -16.90 -9.15 -0.97
C ALA A 77 -18.23 -9.88 -0.73
N GLU A 78 -18.17 -11.17 -0.36
CA GLU A 78 -19.32 -11.98 0.01
C GLU A 78 -20.00 -11.43 1.26
N TYR A 79 -19.22 -11.06 2.28
CA TYR A 79 -19.75 -10.49 3.53
C TYR A 79 -20.50 -9.18 3.30
N ILE A 80 -19.97 -8.28 2.47
CA ILE A 80 -20.57 -6.95 2.22
C ILE A 80 -21.56 -6.94 1.06
N GLY A 81 -21.71 -8.05 0.33
CA GLY A 81 -22.60 -8.16 -0.83
C GLY A 81 -22.19 -7.30 -2.03
N SER A 82 -20.88 -7.18 -2.31
CA SER A 82 -20.37 -6.41 -3.46
C SER A 82 -20.37 -7.21 -4.77
N GLU A 83 -20.49 -6.52 -5.90
CA GLU A 83 -20.19 -7.05 -7.23
C GLU A 83 -18.67 -7.13 -7.40
N HIS A 84 -18.09 -8.30 -7.11
CA HIS A 84 -16.64 -8.49 -7.08
C HIS A 84 -16.08 -8.99 -8.42
N THR A 85 -14.98 -8.38 -8.84
CA THR A 85 -14.19 -8.79 -10.01
C THR A 85 -12.75 -9.06 -9.59
N GLU A 86 -12.27 -10.27 -9.86
CA GLU A 86 -10.88 -10.67 -9.65
C GLU A 86 -10.10 -10.53 -10.95
N ILE A 87 -9.01 -9.76 -10.93
CA ILE A 87 -8.12 -9.57 -12.07
C ILE A 87 -6.87 -10.45 -11.86
N TYR A 88 -6.64 -11.37 -12.79
CA TYR A 88 -5.48 -12.24 -12.76
C TYR A 88 -4.37 -11.69 -13.67
N ILE A 89 -3.16 -11.59 -13.13
CA ILE A 89 -1.95 -11.20 -13.86
C ILE A 89 -0.97 -12.36 -13.92
N ASN A 90 -0.03 -12.31 -14.85
CA ASN A 90 0.99 -13.33 -15.04
C ASN A 90 2.38 -12.72 -15.21
N LYS A 91 3.40 -13.56 -15.25
CA LYS A 91 4.81 -13.15 -15.40
C LYS A 91 5.03 -12.21 -16.59
N ASP A 92 4.52 -12.56 -17.76
CA ASP A 92 4.78 -11.79 -19.00
C ASP A 92 4.16 -10.39 -18.89
N LEU A 93 2.91 -10.29 -18.42
CA LEU A 93 2.27 -9.00 -18.14
C LEU A 93 3.07 -8.15 -17.15
N VAL A 94 3.63 -8.77 -16.10
CA VAL A 94 4.46 -8.05 -15.13
C VAL A 94 5.73 -7.51 -15.79
N LEU A 95 6.49 -8.39 -16.46
CA LEU A 95 7.79 -8.03 -17.04
C LEU A 95 7.67 -7.03 -18.19
N ASP A 96 6.67 -7.20 -19.07
CA ASP A 96 6.43 -6.31 -20.22
C ASP A 96 6.03 -4.90 -19.80
N ASN A 97 5.50 -4.72 -18.59
CA ASN A 97 5.04 -3.43 -18.09
C ASN A 97 6.02 -2.74 -17.13
N ILE A 98 7.16 -3.35 -16.77
CA ILE A 98 8.16 -2.73 -15.86
C ILE A 98 8.55 -1.33 -16.37
N GLU A 99 8.97 -1.23 -17.63
CA GLU A 99 9.43 0.03 -18.19
C GLU A 99 8.32 1.08 -18.25
N HIS A 100 7.09 0.66 -18.60
CA HIS A 100 5.94 1.55 -18.63
C HIS A 100 5.59 2.08 -17.24
N VAL A 101 5.58 1.20 -16.23
CA VAL A 101 5.26 1.56 -14.85
C VAL A 101 6.30 2.53 -14.28
N VAL A 102 7.59 2.28 -14.46
CA VAL A 102 8.66 3.22 -14.07
C VAL A 102 8.43 4.59 -14.74
N LYS A 103 8.09 4.58 -16.03
CA LYS A 103 7.85 5.80 -16.79
C LYS A 103 6.66 6.60 -16.22
N ILE A 104 5.49 6.01 -16.01
CA ILE A 104 4.31 6.75 -15.53
C ILE A 104 4.43 7.21 -14.07
N LEU A 105 5.22 6.49 -13.26
CA LEU A 105 5.43 6.85 -11.86
C LEU A 105 6.45 7.96 -11.70
N GLU A 106 7.37 8.12 -12.66
CA GLU A 106 8.46 9.11 -12.56
C GLU A 106 9.32 8.89 -11.30
N THR A 107 9.57 7.62 -10.96
CA THR A 107 10.37 7.21 -9.78
C THR A 107 11.23 5.99 -10.10
N TYR A 108 12.27 5.78 -9.30
CA TYR A 108 13.12 4.58 -9.32
C TYR A 108 13.01 3.76 -8.03
N ASP A 109 12.10 4.14 -7.12
CA ASP A 109 11.95 3.46 -5.83
C ASP A 109 11.42 2.02 -5.97
N ILE A 110 12.13 1.07 -5.35
CA ILE A 110 11.84 -0.37 -5.43
C ILE A 110 10.42 -0.67 -4.93
N THR A 111 10.07 -0.16 -3.75
CA THR A 111 8.79 -0.48 -3.08
C THR A 111 7.63 0.06 -3.89
N THR A 112 7.76 1.31 -4.33
CA THR A 112 6.77 2.01 -5.14
C THR A 112 6.55 1.27 -6.45
N ILE A 113 7.61 0.91 -7.18
CA ILE A 113 7.47 0.20 -8.47
C ILE A 113 6.87 -1.20 -8.30
N ARG A 114 7.37 -2.01 -7.35
CA ARG A 114 6.83 -3.36 -7.09
C ARG A 114 5.33 -3.32 -6.77
N ALA A 115 4.91 -2.43 -5.87
CA ALA A 115 3.50 -2.30 -5.52
C ALA A 115 2.67 -1.70 -6.68
N SER A 116 3.26 -0.83 -7.49
CA SER A 116 2.59 -0.22 -8.64
C SER A 116 2.31 -1.21 -9.76
N MET A 117 3.06 -2.31 -9.89
CA MET A 117 2.80 -3.30 -10.93
C MET A 117 1.38 -3.87 -10.85
N GLY A 118 0.97 -4.37 -9.68
CA GLY A 118 -0.38 -4.87 -9.47
C GLY A 118 -1.43 -3.75 -9.60
N MET A 119 -1.15 -2.57 -9.05
CA MET A 119 -2.07 -1.44 -9.08
C MET A 119 -2.31 -0.88 -10.50
N TYR A 120 -1.26 -0.76 -11.32
CA TYR A 120 -1.39 -0.32 -12.70
C TYR A 120 -2.18 -1.34 -13.52
N LEU A 121 -1.86 -2.63 -13.40
CA LEU A 121 -2.53 -3.68 -14.18
C LEU A 121 -4.02 -3.82 -13.82
N ILE A 122 -4.39 -3.70 -12.55
CA ILE A 122 -5.80 -3.70 -12.16
C ILE A 122 -6.52 -2.44 -12.66
N CYS A 123 -5.89 -1.26 -12.58
CA CYS A 123 -6.50 -0.02 -13.08
C CYS A 123 -6.68 -0.05 -14.60
N LYS A 124 -5.73 -0.61 -15.33
CA LYS A 124 -5.83 -0.85 -16.77
C LYS A 124 -7.00 -1.77 -17.10
N ALA A 125 -7.11 -2.90 -16.41
CA ALA A 125 -8.23 -3.82 -16.60
C ALA A 125 -9.59 -3.16 -16.29
N ILE A 126 -9.69 -2.40 -15.20
CA ILE A 126 -10.90 -1.65 -14.84
C ILE A 126 -11.28 -0.66 -15.94
N HIS A 127 -10.31 0.10 -16.46
CA HIS A 127 -10.54 1.06 -17.54
C HIS A 127 -11.03 0.39 -18.83
N GLU A 128 -10.38 -0.71 -19.23
CA GLU A 128 -10.66 -1.42 -20.49
C GLU A 128 -11.96 -2.23 -20.45
N GLN A 129 -12.34 -2.74 -19.28
CA GLN A 129 -13.44 -3.71 -19.13
C GLN A 129 -14.70 -3.11 -18.49
N THR A 130 -14.62 -1.88 -17.97
CA THR A 130 -15.72 -1.25 -17.22
C THR A 130 -15.89 0.24 -17.48
N ASP A 131 -17.03 0.77 -17.03
CA ASP A 131 -17.39 2.19 -16.99
C ASP A 131 -17.00 2.89 -15.66
N VAL A 132 -16.29 2.23 -14.74
CA VAL A 132 -15.80 2.86 -13.50
C VAL A 132 -14.84 4.01 -13.82
N ARG A 133 -15.07 5.19 -13.22
CA ARG A 133 -14.22 6.37 -13.40
C ARG A 133 -13.77 7.02 -12.10
N VAL A 134 -14.21 6.50 -10.96
CA VAL A 134 -13.73 6.90 -9.64
C VAL A 134 -13.40 5.64 -8.83
N LEU A 135 -12.18 5.55 -8.31
CA LEU A 135 -11.72 4.44 -7.48
C LEU A 135 -11.35 4.90 -6.08
N LEU A 136 -11.96 4.25 -5.08
CA LEU A 136 -11.59 4.41 -3.68
C LEU A 136 -10.59 3.33 -3.25
N THR A 137 -9.60 3.72 -2.45
CA THR A 137 -8.52 2.83 -1.98
C THR A 137 -8.28 2.99 -0.47
N GLY A 138 -7.54 2.04 0.14
CA GLY A 138 -7.18 2.04 1.56
C GLY A 138 -5.81 2.67 1.89
N GLU A 139 -5.20 3.39 0.95
CA GLU A 139 -3.87 4.02 1.11
C GLU A 139 -3.83 5.02 2.27
N ILE A 140 -2.63 5.37 2.76
CA ILE A 140 -2.39 6.33 3.87
C ILE A 140 -2.62 5.73 5.27
N SER A 141 -3.34 4.61 5.39
CA SER A 141 -3.56 3.99 6.70
C SER A 141 -2.26 3.53 7.38
N ASP A 142 -1.31 3.02 6.61
CA ASP A 142 -0.08 2.43 7.15
C ASP A 142 0.87 3.48 7.73
N GLU A 143 0.92 4.64 7.11
CA GLU A 143 1.73 5.77 7.51
C GLU A 143 1.24 6.36 8.83
N ILE A 144 -0.06 6.23 9.13
CA ILE A 144 -0.67 6.72 10.37
C ILE A 144 -0.55 5.71 11.51
N PHE A 145 -0.82 4.43 11.23
CA PHE A 145 -1.00 3.37 12.24
C PHE A 145 0.09 2.30 12.26
N GLY A 146 1.05 2.37 11.34
CA GLY A 146 2.26 1.58 11.37
C GLY A 146 2.39 0.53 10.26
N TYR A 147 3.64 0.32 9.87
CA TYR A 147 4.12 -0.80 9.07
C TYR A 147 4.60 -1.95 9.96
N LYS A 148 4.89 -3.11 9.36
CA LYS A 148 5.44 -4.24 10.12
C LYS A 148 6.77 -3.91 10.81
N TYR A 149 7.61 -3.08 10.20
CA TYR A 149 8.87 -2.62 10.83
C TYR A 149 8.65 -1.66 12.01
N THR A 150 7.47 -1.04 12.11
CA THR A 150 7.16 -0.14 13.23
C THR A 150 6.92 -0.86 14.55
N ASP A 151 6.79 -2.19 14.52
CA ASP A 151 6.86 -3.04 15.71
C ASP A 151 8.25 -2.96 16.40
N PHE A 152 9.30 -2.57 15.66
CA PHE A 152 10.65 -2.38 16.20
C PHE A 152 10.94 -0.93 16.66
N ALA A 153 9.93 -0.05 16.67
CA ALA A 153 10.12 1.31 17.16
C ALA A 153 10.60 1.29 18.63
N PRO A 154 11.74 1.94 18.96
CA PRO A 154 12.34 1.84 20.30
C PRO A 154 11.50 2.53 21.37
N THR A 155 10.68 3.50 21.00
CA THR A 155 9.75 4.21 21.89
C THR A 155 8.48 4.59 21.14
N PRO A 156 7.36 4.87 21.84
CA PRO A 156 6.18 5.47 21.23
C PRO A 156 6.48 6.77 20.48
N GLN A 157 7.40 7.59 21.00
CA GLN A 157 7.79 8.83 20.34
C GLN A 157 8.52 8.58 19.01
N ALA A 158 9.40 7.57 18.94
CA ALA A 158 10.06 7.17 17.70
C ALA A 158 9.06 6.64 16.66
N PHE A 159 8.04 5.88 17.08
CA PHE A 159 6.93 5.49 16.21
C PHE A 159 6.22 6.71 15.62
N GLN A 160 5.94 7.72 16.45
CA GLN A 160 5.26 8.94 16.01
C GLN A 160 6.10 9.74 15.01
N GLU A 161 7.39 9.89 15.27
CA GLU A 161 8.32 10.60 14.38
C GLU A 161 8.42 9.89 13.02
N GLU A 162 8.44 8.56 13.02
CA GLU A 162 8.40 7.77 11.78
C GLU A 162 7.07 7.97 11.05
N ALA A 163 5.93 7.90 11.72
CA ALA A 163 4.62 8.16 11.12
C ALA A 163 4.55 9.57 10.49
N GLN A 164 5.07 10.60 11.19
CA GLN A 164 5.15 11.96 10.68
C GLN A 164 6.08 12.07 9.45
N LYS A 165 7.22 11.37 9.46
CA LYS A 165 8.11 11.28 8.29
C LYS A 165 7.38 10.66 7.11
N ARG A 166 6.72 9.52 7.30
CA ARG A 166 5.98 8.84 6.23
C ARG A 166 4.88 9.71 5.66
N LEU A 167 4.13 10.42 6.49
CA LEU A 167 3.11 11.38 6.03
C LEU A 167 3.70 12.52 5.20
N ARG A 168 4.87 13.08 5.56
CA ARG A 168 5.54 14.12 4.77
C ARG A 168 6.05 13.61 3.43
N GLU A 169 6.34 12.32 3.33
CA GLU A 169 6.93 11.69 2.15
C GLU A 169 5.91 10.99 1.25
N LEU A 170 4.62 10.94 1.63
CA LEU A 170 3.54 10.26 0.88
C LEU A 170 3.56 10.58 -0.62
N TYR A 171 3.79 11.86 -0.97
CA TYR A 171 3.75 12.35 -2.34
C TYR A 171 4.86 11.78 -3.24
N MET A 172 5.89 11.15 -2.67
CA MET A 172 6.99 10.51 -3.40
C MET A 172 6.85 8.98 -3.44
N TYR A 173 5.94 8.38 -2.65
CA TYR A 173 5.82 6.93 -2.50
C TYR A 173 4.37 6.46 -2.71
N ASP A 174 3.64 6.14 -1.64
CA ASP A 174 2.34 5.47 -1.71
C ASP A 174 1.26 6.28 -2.42
N VAL A 175 1.20 7.60 -2.19
CA VAL A 175 0.24 8.48 -2.89
C VAL A 175 0.70 8.76 -4.32
N LEU A 176 2.02 8.79 -4.60
CA LEU A 176 2.52 8.86 -5.97
C LEU A 176 2.03 7.65 -6.78
N ARG A 177 2.21 6.44 -6.24
CA ARG A 177 1.73 5.19 -6.84
C ARG A 177 0.23 5.23 -7.07
N ALA A 178 -0.55 5.54 -6.03
CA ALA A 178 -2.00 5.56 -6.12
C ALA A 178 -2.48 6.55 -7.19
N ASP A 179 -1.98 7.77 -7.16
CA ASP A 179 -2.35 8.81 -8.13
C ASP A 179 -1.96 8.41 -9.55
N ARG A 180 -0.68 8.08 -9.81
CA ARG A 180 -0.18 7.82 -11.16
C ARG A 180 -0.74 6.54 -11.78
N CYS A 181 -0.87 5.45 -11.02
CA CYS A 181 -1.41 4.20 -11.56
C CYS A 181 -2.89 4.33 -11.93
N ILE A 182 -3.66 5.03 -11.11
CA ILE A 182 -5.10 5.22 -11.33
C ILE A 182 -5.33 6.26 -12.44
N SER A 183 -4.66 7.41 -12.39
CA SER A 183 -4.82 8.49 -13.38
C SER A 183 -4.27 8.16 -14.77
N ALA A 184 -3.21 7.35 -14.87
CA ALA A 184 -2.71 6.85 -16.17
C ALA A 184 -3.78 6.04 -16.94
N ASN A 185 -4.80 5.55 -16.24
CA ASN A 185 -5.93 4.82 -16.79
C ASN A 185 -7.21 5.66 -16.81
N SER A 186 -7.12 7.00 -16.79
CA SER A 186 -8.26 7.94 -16.85
C SER A 186 -9.32 7.70 -15.77
N ILE A 187 -8.87 7.35 -14.56
CA ILE A 187 -9.72 7.15 -13.39
C ILE A 187 -9.29 8.15 -12.30
N GLU A 188 -10.25 8.64 -11.52
CA GLU A 188 -10.00 9.49 -10.36
C GLU A 188 -9.71 8.64 -9.12
N ALA A 189 -8.60 8.91 -8.42
CA ALA A 189 -8.26 8.26 -7.16
C ALA A 189 -8.86 9.00 -5.96
N ARG A 190 -9.41 8.26 -4.99
CA ARG A 190 -9.89 8.79 -3.70
C ARG A 190 -9.33 7.95 -2.55
N VAL A 191 -8.70 8.63 -1.58
CA VAL A 191 -8.01 8.02 -0.44
C VAL A 191 -8.63 8.48 0.89
N PRO A 192 -9.68 7.81 1.42
CA PRO A 192 -10.40 8.27 2.60
C PRO A 192 -9.57 8.36 3.89
N PHE A 193 -8.56 7.50 4.06
CA PHE A 193 -7.63 7.59 5.20
C PHE A 193 -6.75 8.85 5.14
N GLY A 194 -6.62 9.47 3.96
CA GLY A 194 -6.00 10.80 3.79
C GLY A 194 -6.91 11.96 4.14
N ASP A 195 -8.07 11.72 4.76
CA ASP A 195 -8.96 12.80 5.15
C ASP A 195 -8.35 13.72 6.21
N ILE A 196 -8.37 15.03 5.97
CA ILE A 196 -7.72 16.01 6.86
C ILE A 196 -8.23 15.93 8.30
N ASP A 197 -9.53 15.74 8.52
CA ASP A 197 -10.08 15.66 9.89
C ASP A 197 -9.69 14.34 10.56
N PHE A 198 -9.73 13.23 9.81
CA PHE A 198 -9.28 11.93 10.29
C PHE A 198 -7.77 11.92 10.62
N VAL A 199 -6.93 12.40 9.70
CA VAL A 199 -5.46 12.45 9.86
C VAL A 199 -5.09 13.34 11.04
N LYS A 200 -5.68 14.54 11.16
CA LYS A 200 -5.43 15.44 12.29
C LYS A 200 -5.73 14.76 13.62
N TYR A 201 -6.87 14.08 13.71
CA TYR A 201 -7.21 13.35 14.93
C TYR A 201 -6.27 12.17 15.18
N ALA A 202 -6.09 11.29 14.19
CA ALA A 202 -5.27 10.09 14.33
C ALA A 202 -3.80 10.39 14.66
N MET A 203 -3.26 11.50 14.15
CA MET A 203 -1.92 11.97 14.49
C MET A 203 -1.84 12.72 15.82
N SER A 204 -2.97 13.17 16.37
CA SER A 204 -3.02 13.76 17.72
C SER A 204 -3.08 12.71 18.83
N ILE A 205 -3.47 11.46 18.52
CA ILE A 205 -3.53 10.35 19.49
C ILE A 205 -2.14 10.12 20.09
N ASP A 206 -2.11 9.96 21.41
CA ASP A 206 -0.93 9.53 22.16
C ASP A 206 -0.34 8.25 21.53
N PRO A 207 0.92 8.29 21.04
CA PRO A 207 1.49 7.16 20.31
C PRO A 207 1.64 5.90 21.16
N ALA A 208 1.62 5.99 22.50
CA ALA A 208 1.61 4.82 23.38
C ALA A 208 0.36 3.94 23.15
N LYS A 209 -0.73 4.52 22.64
CA LYS A 209 -1.94 3.80 22.23
C LYS A 209 -1.85 3.22 20.82
N LYS A 210 -0.90 3.68 19.99
CA LYS A 210 -0.72 3.25 18.59
C LYS A 210 0.29 2.12 18.42
N VAL A 211 1.33 2.11 19.24
CA VAL A 211 2.36 1.07 19.21
C VAL A 211 1.76 -0.32 19.43
N ASN A 212 2.37 -1.32 18.79
CA ASN A 212 1.85 -2.68 18.76
C ASN A 212 2.16 -3.46 20.06
N ILE A 213 1.46 -3.15 21.14
CA ILE A 213 1.58 -3.86 22.43
C ILE A 213 0.73 -5.14 22.49
N TYR A 214 -0.27 -5.27 21.61
CA TYR A 214 -1.22 -6.39 21.60
C TYR A 214 -0.84 -7.50 20.62
N LYS A 215 0.36 -7.43 20.00
CA LYS A 215 0.79 -8.30 18.90
C LYS A 215 -0.21 -8.32 17.72
N MET A 216 -0.89 -7.20 17.53
CA MET A 216 -1.83 -6.93 16.45
C MET A 216 -1.61 -5.51 15.95
N GLY A 217 -0.98 -5.36 14.79
CA GLY A 217 -0.74 -4.07 14.18
C GLY A 217 -2.06 -3.32 13.94
N LYS A 218 -2.04 -1.99 14.04
CA LYS A 218 -3.23 -1.15 13.87
C LYS A 218 -4.39 -1.45 14.83
N TYR A 219 -4.07 -1.91 16.04
CA TYR A 219 -5.08 -2.36 17.01
C TYR A 219 -6.23 -1.37 17.23
N ILE A 220 -5.94 -0.08 17.40
CA ILE A 220 -6.96 0.91 17.74
C ILE A 220 -7.98 1.16 16.62
N ILE A 221 -7.56 1.07 15.35
CA ILE A 221 -8.51 1.21 14.23
C ILE A 221 -9.28 -0.09 14.02
N ARG A 222 -8.71 -1.27 14.33
CA ARG A 222 -9.48 -2.52 14.38
C ARG A 222 -10.57 -2.44 15.44
N LYS A 223 -10.23 -2.02 16.68
CA LYS A 223 -11.19 -1.82 17.77
C LYS A 223 -12.26 -0.78 17.46
N ALA A 224 -11.93 0.28 16.74
CA ALA A 224 -12.91 1.27 16.29
C ALA A 224 -14.04 0.68 15.43
N PHE A 225 -13.78 -0.42 14.72
CA PHE A 225 -14.74 -1.09 13.84
C PHE A 225 -15.19 -2.47 14.36
N ASP A 226 -14.81 -2.83 15.59
CA ASP A 226 -15.14 -4.09 16.25
C ASP A 226 -16.53 -4.06 16.90
N ASN A 227 -17.55 -3.93 16.06
CA ASN A 227 -18.97 -3.88 16.46
C ASN A 227 -19.83 -4.92 15.73
N GLY A 228 -19.20 -5.85 15.00
CA GLY A 228 -19.87 -6.90 14.24
C GLY A 228 -20.62 -6.43 12.99
N LYS A 229 -20.50 -5.15 12.60
CA LYS A 229 -21.27 -4.58 11.48
C LYS A 229 -20.53 -4.60 10.16
N TYR A 230 -19.23 -4.29 10.17
CA TYR A 230 -18.51 -3.93 8.93
C TYR A 230 -17.74 -5.09 8.31
N LEU A 231 -17.06 -5.90 9.12
CA LEU A 231 -16.18 -6.96 8.64
C LEU A 231 -16.35 -8.21 9.51
N PRO A 232 -16.13 -9.41 8.94
CA PRO A 232 -16.02 -10.61 9.75
C PRO A 232 -14.76 -10.54 10.63
N GLN A 233 -14.82 -11.17 11.81
CA GLN A 233 -13.73 -11.13 12.81
C GLN A 233 -12.40 -11.68 12.25
N SER A 234 -12.48 -12.69 11.38
CA SER A 234 -11.36 -13.27 10.63
C SER A 234 -10.58 -12.23 9.84
N ILE A 235 -11.26 -11.29 9.18
CA ILE A 235 -10.64 -10.20 8.40
C ILE A 235 -10.22 -9.06 9.32
N LEU A 236 -11.10 -8.66 10.26
CA LEU A 236 -10.85 -7.53 11.16
C LEU A 236 -9.59 -7.72 12.01
N TYR A 237 -9.25 -8.96 12.36
CA TYR A 237 -8.06 -9.32 13.14
C TYR A 237 -7.04 -10.16 12.36
N ARG A 238 -7.10 -10.15 11.02
CA ARG A 238 -6.07 -10.77 10.18
C ARG A 238 -4.72 -10.08 10.35
N GLU A 239 -3.64 -10.87 10.36
CA GLU A 239 -2.29 -10.33 10.23
C GLU A 239 -2.09 -9.62 8.88
N LYS A 240 -1.17 -8.65 8.86
CA LYS A 240 -0.97 -7.76 7.72
C LYS A 240 0.02 -8.35 6.71
N ALA A 241 -0.39 -8.48 5.45
CA ALA A 241 0.49 -8.64 4.29
C ALA A 241 0.75 -7.29 3.61
N ALA A 242 1.96 -7.07 3.09
CA ALA A 242 2.27 -5.89 2.27
C ALA A 242 1.70 -6.06 0.85
N PHE A 243 1.32 -4.96 0.16
CA PHE A 243 0.59 -5.04 -1.12
C PHE A 243 1.31 -5.88 -2.19
N SER A 244 2.62 -5.69 -2.39
CA SER A 244 3.37 -6.48 -3.38
C SER A 244 3.43 -7.96 -3.04
N ASP A 245 3.44 -8.31 -1.77
CA ASP A 245 3.48 -9.71 -1.30
C ASP A 245 2.07 -10.33 -1.33
N ALA A 246 1.04 -9.50 -1.16
CA ALA A 246 -0.37 -9.85 -1.26
C ALA A 246 -0.81 -10.24 -2.68
N VAL A 247 -0.30 -9.53 -3.70
CA VAL A 247 -0.56 -9.85 -5.12
C VAL A 247 -0.04 -11.25 -5.48
N GLY A 248 1.08 -11.68 -4.88
CA GLY A 248 1.69 -12.98 -5.07
C GLY A 248 3.21 -12.87 -4.91
N HIS A 249 3.82 -13.82 -4.20
CA HIS A 249 5.27 -13.81 -3.97
C HIS A 249 6.04 -13.92 -5.28
N SER A 250 5.50 -14.70 -6.22
CA SER A 250 6.04 -14.93 -7.55
C SER A 250 6.30 -13.63 -8.32
N MET A 251 5.47 -12.59 -8.18
CA MET A 251 5.64 -11.31 -8.89
C MET A 251 7.00 -10.67 -8.58
N VAL A 252 7.32 -10.55 -7.29
CA VAL A 252 8.59 -9.95 -6.86
C VAL A 252 9.77 -10.84 -7.24
N ASP A 253 9.60 -12.16 -7.17
CA ASP A 253 10.64 -13.11 -7.53
C ASP A 253 10.94 -13.08 -9.04
N TYR A 254 9.92 -12.92 -9.88
CA TYR A 254 10.07 -12.73 -11.33
C TYR A 254 10.80 -11.44 -11.66
N ILE A 255 10.46 -10.33 -11.01
CA ILE A 255 11.13 -9.04 -11.18
C ILE A 255 12.62 -9.14 -10.80
N LYS A 256 12.91 -9.74 -9.63
CA LYS A 256 14.29 -9.94 -9.16
C LYS A 256 15.08 -10.82 -10.13
N ALA A 257 14.52 -11.96 -10.54
CA ALA A 257 15.18 -12.86 -11.48
C ALA A 257 15.42 -12.19 -12.85
N TYR A 258 14.49 -11.34 -13.30
CA TYR A 258 14.67 -10.54 -14.50
C TYR A 258 15.84 -9.56 -14.36
N ALA A 259 15.90 -8.82 -13.25
CA ALA A 259 17.02 -7.91 -12.98
C ALA A 259 18.38 -8.65 -12.88
N GLU A 260 18.41 -9.83 -12.22
CA GLU A 260 19.60 -10.68 -12.16
C GLU A 260 20.07 -11.14 -13.55
N SER A 261 19.15 -11.38 -14.48
CA SER A 261 19.48 -11.74 -15.86
C SER A 261 20.03 -10.59 -16.70
N LYS A 262 19.82 -9.33 -16.27
CA LYS A 262 20.21 -8.11 -17.01
C LYS A 262 21.63 -7.66 -16.73
N TYR A 263 22.16 -7.97 -15.55
CA TYR A 263 23.46 -7.46 -15.11
C TYR A 263 24.31 -8.58 -14.48
N THR A 264 25.56 -8.66 -14.91
CA THR A 264 26.60 -9.35 -14.15
C THR A 264 26.94 -8.56 -12.87
N ASP A 265 27.60 -9.21 -11.91
CA ASP A 265 28.00 -8.55 -10.65
C ASP A 265 29.00 -7.41 -10.89
N GLU A 266 29.88 -7.55 -11.87
CA GLU A 266 30.86 -6.52 -12.23
C GLU A 266 30.21 -5.33 -12.95
N GLU A 267 29.25 -5.59 -13.84
CA GLU A 267 28.43 -4.53 -14.43
C GLU A 267 27.64 -3.79 -13.36
N PHE A 268 26.98 -4.50 -12.44
CA PHE A 268 26.24 -3.87 -11.35
C PHE A 268 27.14 -2.95 -10.51
N LYS A 269 28.31 -3.45 -10.10
CA LYS A 269 29.29 -2.67 -9.34
C LYS A 269 29.70 -1.42 -10.10
N THR A 270 30.03 -1.54 -11.38
CA THR A 270 30.50 -0.41 -12.20
C THR A 270 29.38 0.60 -12.51
N LEU A 271 28.21 0.12 -12.92
CA LEU A 271 27.08 0.96 -13.34
C LEU A 271 26.44 1.68 -12.17
N SER A 272 26.35 1.03 -10.99
CA SER A 272 25.80 1.69 -9.80
C SER A 272 26.62 2.90 -9.34
N GLU A 273 27.93 2.94 -9.57
CA GLU A 273 28.78 4.10 -9.23
C GLU A 273 28.38 5.36 -10.00
N LYS A 274 27.81 5.24 -11.21
CA LYS A 274 27.31 6.40 -11.98
C LYS A 274 26.26 7.20 -11.21
N TYR A 275 25.58 6.55 -10.27
CA TYR A 275 24.50 7.12 -9.47
C TYR A 275 24.90 7.38 -8.02
N ALA A 276 26.20 7.31 -7.70
CA ALA A 276 26.71 7.59 -6.34
C ALA A 276 26.40 9.02 -5.86
N TYR A 277 26.11 9.95 -6.77
CA TYR A 277 25.76 11.33 -6.46
C TYR A 277 24.41 11.47 -5.72
N HIS A 278 23.47 10.53 -5.90
CA HIS A 278 22.15 10.56 -5.26
C HIS A 278 21.48 9.19 -5.30
N ALA A 279 21.07 8.67 -4.13
CA ALA A 279 20.37 7.41 -3.95
C ALA A 279 20.98 6.27 -4.79
N LYS A 280 22.23 5.90 -4.49
CA LYS A 280 22.98 4.87 -5.22
C LYS A 280 22.22 3.52 -5.19
N PRO A 281 21.98 2.88 -6.35
CA PRO A 281 21.44 1.52 -6.40
C PRO A 281 22.30 0.54 -5.58
N PHE A 282 21.64 -0.29 -4.78
CA PHE A 282 22.27 -1.28 -3.90
C PHE A 282 21.86 -2.73 -4.23
N THR A 283 21.06 -2.93 -5.26
CA THR A 283 20.72 -4.24 -5.86
C THR A 283 20.63 -4.09 -7.37
N LYS A 284 20.71 -5.20 -8.12
CA LYS A 284 20.48 -5.18 -9.58
C LYS A 284 19.08 -4.70 -9.95
N GLU A 285 18.09 -4.98 -9.10
CA GLU A 285 16.72 -4.47 -9.29
C GLU A 285 16.66 -2.94 -9.16
N SER A 286 17.24 -2.34 -8.11
CA SER A 286 17.31 -0.88 -8.03
C SER A 286 18.13 -0.25 -9.15
N LEU A 287 19.17 -0.95 -9.65
CA LEU A 287 19.92 -0.47 -10.80
C LEU A 287 19.04 -0.47 -12.06
N MET A 288 18.30 -1.54 -12.32
CA MET A 288 17.38 -1.66 -13.44
C MET A 288 16.38 -0.51 -13.46
N TYR A 289 15.71 -0.25 -12.33
CA TYR A 289 14.76 0.85 -12.21
C TYR A 289 15.43 2.21 -12.38
N ARG A 290 16.63 2.40 -11.82
CA ARG A 290 17.37 3.66 -11.96
C ARG A 290 17.78 3.92 -13.41
N GLU A 291 18.23 2.92 -14.15
CA GLU A 291 18.57 3.09 -15.57
C GLU A 291 17.33 3.41 -16.43
N ILE A 292 16.20 2.75 -16.16
CA ILE A 292 14.93 3.07 -16.83
C ILE A 292 14.48 4.50 -16.49
N PHE A 293 14.55 4.90 -15.22
CA PHE A 293 14.20 6.25 -14.79
C PHE A 293 15.07 7.30 -15.50
N GLU A 294 16.39 7.13 -15.50
CA GLU A 294 17.33 8.09 -16.11
C GLU A 294 17.23 8.14 -17.65
N LYS A 295 16.74 7.06 -18.29
CA LYS A 295 16.40 7.06 -19.72
C LYS A 295 15.28 8.06 -20.04
N TYR A 296 14.31 8.24 -19.16
CA TYR A 296 13.15 9.12 -19.38
C TYR A 296 13.25 10.47 -18.66
N TYR A 297 13.93 10.53 -17.51
CA TYR A 297 13.96 11.66 -16.59
C TYR A 297 15.39 12.03 -16.17
N PRO A 298 16.30 12.28 -17.13
CA PRO A 298 17.71 12.53 -16.82
C PRO A 298 17.88 13.75 -15.91
N GLY A 299 18.62 13.57 -14.81
CA GLY A 299 18.92 14.66 -13.87
C GLY A 299 17.78 15.02 -12.91
N LEU A 300 16.67 14.28 -12.92
CA LEU A 300 15.54 14.49 -12.01
C LEU A 300 15.54 13.54 -10.80
N ALA A 301 16.64 12.81 -10.56
CA ALA A 301 16.69 11.83 -9.48
C ALA A 301 16.45 12.44 -8.09
N GLY A 302 16.76 13.73 -7.90
CA GLY A 302 16.51 14.47 -6.67
C GLY A 302 15.03 14.66 -6.30
N MET A 303 14.08 14.29 -7.18
CA MET A 303 12.64 14.29 -6.85
C MET A 303 12.27 13.23 -5.81
N VAL A 304 13.08 12.18 -5.68
CA VAL A 304 12.90 11.09 -4.71
C VAL A 304 14.03 11.19 -3.68
N VAL A 305 13.70 11.39 -2.41
CA VAL A 305 14.72 11.63 -1.35
C VAL A 305 15.73 10.49 -1.26
N ASP A 306 15.24 9.25 -1.19
CA ASP A 306 16.04 8.01 -1.21
C ASP A 306 15.10 6.84 -1.52
N TYR A 307 15.61 5.61 -1.59
CA TYR A 307 14.76 4.43 -1.62
C TYR A 307 13.94 4.31 -0.33
N TRP A 308 12.67 3.99 -0.46
CA TRP A 308 11.83 3.64 0.68
C TRP A 308 12.38 2.38 1.33
N MET A 309 12.76 2.49 2.59
CA MET A 309 13.28 1.38 3.39
C MET A 309 12.72 1.45 4.82
N PRO A 310 12.58 0.30 5.50
CA PRO A 310 12.47 0.25 6.96
C PRO A 310 13.55 1.11 7.62
N ASN A 311 13.24 1.66 8.80
CA ASN A 311 14.18 2.53 9.50
C ASN A 311 15.43 1.73 9.93
N LYS A 312 16.52 1.85 9.16
CA LYS A 312 17.75 1.05 9.34
C LYS A 312 18.42 1.23 10.71
N SER A 313 18.11 2.31 11.43
CA SER A 313 18.64 2.55 12.78
C SER A 313 17.95 1.72 13.86
N TRP A 314 16.78 1.15 13.57
CA TRP A 314 16.04 0.33 14.52
C TRP A 314 16.49 -1.13 14.47
N GLU A 315 16.43 -1.78 15.62
CA GLU A 315 16.83 -3.18 15.75
C GLU A 315 16.01 -4.06 14.80
N GLY A 316 16.68 -4.96 14.07
CA GLY A 316 16.02 -5.86 13.12
C GLY A 316 15.55 -5.23 11.80
N CYS A 317 15.81 -3.93 11.58
CA CYS A 317 15.38 -3.20 10.38
C CYS A 317 16.52 -2.87 9.39
N ASN A 318 17.77 -3.17 9.71
CA ASN A 318 18.91 -2.98 8.81
C ASN A 318 18.96 -4.11 7.75
N VAL A 319 18.12 -3.98 6.72
CA VAL A 319 17.95 -4.94 5.63
C VAL A 319 18.25 -4.30 4.27
N ASN A 320 18.52 -5.13 3.27
CA ASN A 320 18.79 -4.72 1.88
C ASN A 320 17.60 -4.98 0.93
N ASP A 321 16.43 -5.35 1.46
CA ASP A 321 15.18 -5.43 0.70
C ASP A 321 14.09 -4.71 1.51
N PRO A 322 13.30 -3.82 0.87
CA PRO A 322 12.26 -3.10 1.58
C PRO A 322 11.03 -3.94 1.96
N SER A 323 10.88 -5.14 1.39
CA SER A 323 9.75 -6.04 1.71
C SER A 323 9.76 -6.41 3.20
N ALA A 324 8.57 -6.46 3.78
CA ALA A 324 8.38 -6.94 5.13
C ALA A 324 8.90 -8.39 5.32
N ARG A 325 9.02 -9.18 4.24
CA ARG A 325 9.62 -10.54 4.25
C ARG A 325 11.06 -10.57 4.72
N ALA A 326 11.80 -9.46 4.56
CA ALA A 326 13.17 -9.36 5.03
C ALA A 326 13.26 -9.13 6.55
N LEU A 327 12.15 -8.83 7.22
CA LEU A 327 12.09 -8.54 8.65
C LEU A 327 11.90 -9.82 9.47
N LYS A 328 12.58 -9.89 10.61
CA LYS A 328 12.53 -11.06 11.51
C LYS A 328 11.13 -11.35 12.08
N ASN A 329 10.25 -10.34 12.12
CA ASN A 329 8.90 -10.46 12.68
C ASN A 329 7.82 -10.75 11.63
N TYR A 330 8.17 -11.03 10.36
CA TYR A 330 7.20 -11.25 9.27
C TYR A 330 6.15 -12.33 9.59
N GLY A 331 6.51 -13.34 10.41
CA GLY A 331 5.54 -14.28 10.97
C GLY A 331 4.78 -15.08 9.90
N ALA A 332 3.53 -15.48 10.21
CA ALA A 332 2.65 -16.23 9.31
C ALA A 332 1.90 -15.33 8.31
N SER A 333 2.23 -14.03 8.24
CA SER A 333 1.51 -13.04 7.44
C SER A 333 1.58 -13.29 5.91
N GLY A 334 2.39 -14.25 5.46
CA GLY A 334 2.52 -14.67 4.06
C GLY A 334 2.31 -16.17 3.81
N VAL A 335 1.67 -16.89 4.75
CA VAL A 335 1.32 -18.33 4.64
C VAL A 335 -0.14 -18.52 4.24
#